data_AF-A0A2U3L2M7-F1
#
_entry.id   AF-A0A2U3L2M7-F1
#
_cell.length_a   1.000
_cell.length_b   1.000
_cell.length_c   1.000
_cell.angle_alpha   90.00
_cell.angle_beta   90.00
_cell.angle_gamma   90.00
#
_symmetry.space_group_name_H-M   'P 1'
#
loop_
_entity.id
_entity.type
_entity.pdbx_description
1 polymer ?
#
loop_
_entity_poly.entity_id
_entity_poly.type
_entity_poly.pdbx_seq_one_letter_code
_entity_poly.pdbx_strand_id
1 'polypeptide(L)'
;MRPPLFLALCALAGSFAVRAQPPAPTYISQTKFNTGQDVVPVYEGWLRNSDGTFTFVFGYFNRNWKEELVIPTGADNKLEPGPADRGQPTYFLPRRQSWVFRVQVPADWGNKELVWTLTAHGRSEKAYATLTPEEELSERIIMTGGSLNPGEDDPNKPPVITIDSIPAATAGRPVSLTAQVVDDGLPKPRIAPQARPEAFPTAQSNRTTASGPRGLTVTWFEYRGPAQVIFDPVGPIPVVEGKASTTARFAEAGTYTLRATANDGALSTSVNIVVTVISGSSK
;
A
#
# COMPACT_ATOMS: atom_id res chain seq x y z
N MET A 1 22.62 -40.47 72.74
CA MET A 1 21.33 -40.90 73.33
C MET A 1 20.64 -39.69 73.94
N ARG A 2 19.60 -39.17 73.28
CA ARG A 2 18.51 -38.29 73.77
C ARG A 2 17.50 -38.10 72.61
N PRO A 3 16.19 -37.99 72.88
CA PRO A 3 15.09 -38.31 71.96
C PRO A 3 14.80 -37.23 70.90
N PRO A 4 14.00 -37.51 69.85
CA PRO A 4 13.62 -36.50 68.87
C PRO A 4 12.61 -35.51 69.47
N LEU A 5 12.88 -34.21 69.30
CA LEU A 5 11.96 -33.14 69.65
C LEU A 5 10.92 -33.03 68.52
N PHE A 6 9.66 -33.32 68.85
CA PHE A 6 8.52 -33.05 67.98
C PHE A 6 8.39 -31.54 67.76
N LEU A 7 8.58 -31.07 66.52
CA LEU A 7 8.14 -29.73 66.13
C LEU A 7 6.66 -29.83 65.72
N ALA A 8 5.78 -29.26 66.54
CA ALA A 8 4.38 -29.12 66.23
C ALA A 8 4.19 -28.10 65.10
N LEU A 9 3.54 -28.55 64.03
CA LEU A 9 3.18 -27.75 62.86
C LEU A 9 1.94 -26.89 63.19
N CYS A 10 2.12 -25.61 63.47
CA CYS A 10 1.00 -24.65 63.49
C CYS A 10 0.74 -24.16 62.06
N ALA A 11 -0.24 -24.78 61.40
CA ALA A 11 -0.76 -24.31 60.13
C ALA A 11 -1.62 -23.05 60.34
N LEU A 12 -1.07 -21.87 60.04
CA LEU A 12 -1.85 -20.66 59.82
C LEU A 12 -2.43 -20.73 58.40
N ALA A 13 -3.71 -21.12 58.30
CA ALA A 13 -4.47 -21.02 57.06
C ALA A 13 -4.73 -19.54 56.75
N GLY A 14 -3.78 -18.89 56.06
CA GLY A 14 -3.99 -17.59 55.46
C GLY A 14 -4.88 -17.73 54.23
N SER A 15 -6.10 -17.23 54.31
CA SER A 15 -7.00 -17.10 53.16
C SER A 15 -6.41 -16.11 52.17
N PHE A 16 -5.63 -16.58 51.19
CA PHE A 16 -5.29 -15.79 50.02
C PHE A 16 -6.56 -15.64 49.18
N ALA A 17 -7.24 -14.50 49.33
CA ALA A 17 -8.24 -14.09 48.34
C ALA A 17 -7.50 -13.81 47.04
N VAL A 18 -7.50 -14.79 46.13
CA VAL A 18 -7.10 -14.60 44.74
C VAL A 18 -8.09 -13.62 44.14
N ARG A 19 -7.76 -12.33 44.15
CA ARG A 19 -8.45 -11.36 43.32
C ARG A 19 -8.06 -11.67 41.89
N ALA A 20 -9.00 -12.26 41.14
CA ALA A 20 -8.88 -12.34 39.69
C ALA A 20 -8.64 -10.91 39.17
N GLN A 21 -7.47 -10.67 38.60
CA GLN A 21 -7.19 -9.45 37.89
C GLN A 21 -8.13 -9.46 36.67
N PRO A 22 -8.98 -8.43 36.46
CA PRO A 22 -9.78 -8.38 35.24
C PRO A 22 -8.83 -8.48 34.05
N PRO A 23 -9.17 -9.27 33.02
CA PRO A 23 -8.34 -9.38 31.83
C PRO A 23 -8.00 -7.98 31.35
N ALA A 24 -6.72 -7.76 31.00
CA ALA A 24 -6.32 -6.50 30.38
C ALA A 24 -7.30 -6.20 29.23
N PRO A 25 -7.83 -4.98 29.11
CA PRO A 25 -8.81 -4.68 28.09
C PRO A 25 -8.23 -5.06 26.72
N THR A 26 -8.83 -6.05 26.07
CA THR A 26 -8.49 -6.48 24.71
C THR A 26 -9.03 -5.49 23.66
N TYR A 27 -9.39 -4.28 24.09
CA TYR A 27 -9.93 -3.25 23.21
C TYR A 27 -8.80 -2.72 22.33
N ILE A 28 -8.81 -3.16 21.08
CA ILE A 28 -8.05 -2.50 20.02
C ILE A 28 -8.71 -1.14 19.83
N SER A 29 -8.03 -0.07 20.23
CA SER A 29 -8.54 1.28 20.08
C SER A 29 -8.82 1.54 18.59
N GLN A 30 -10.10 1.62 18.22
CA GLN A 30 -10.52 1.97 16.85
C GLN A 30 -10.36 3.47 16.58
N THR A 31 -9.48 4.17 17.29
CA THR A 31 -9.30 5.61 17.18
C THR A 31 -8.83 5.94 15.77
N LYS A 32 -9.71 6.59 15.01
CA LYS A 32 -9.43 7.13 13.69
C LYS A 32 -9.19 8.63 13.86
N PHE A 33 -8.05 9.10 13.38
CA PHE A 33 -7.75 10.52 13.31
C PHE A 33 -8.06 10.99 11.89
N ASN A 34 -8.88 12.04 11.75
CA ASN A 34 -9.12 12.60 10.42
C ASN A 34 -7.84 13.22 9.84
N THR A 35 -7.04 13.89 10.67
CA THR A 35 -5.84 14.66 10.32
C THR A 35 -4.81 14.65 11.46
N GLY A 36 -3.61 15.18 11.20
CA GLY A 36 -2.57 15.48 12.19
C GLY A 36 -1.70 14.30 12.62
N GLN A 37 -1.76 13.18 11.89
CA GLN A 37 -0.93 11.99 12.13
C GLN A 37 0.18 11.84 11.10
N ASP A 38 1.24 11.18 11.50
CA ASP A 38 2.37 10.82 10.66
C ASP A 38 2.06 9.75 9.60
N VAL A 39 3.03 9.57 8.71
CA VAL A 39 3.05 8.52 7.70
C VAL A 39 4.14 7.52 8.07
N VAL A 40 3.75 6.26 8.18
CA VAL A 40 4.69 5.17 8.49
C VAL A 40 5.16 4.53 7.19
N PRO A 41 6.45 4.61 6.83
CA PRO A 41 6.99 3.82 5.73
C PRO A 41 6.99 2.35 6.11
N VAL A 42 6.79 1.47 5.13
CA VAL A 42 6.73 0.02 5.31
C VAL A 42 7.67 -0.63 4.31
N TYR A 43 8.58 -1.45 4.81
CA TYR A 43 9.33 -2.37 3.98
C TYR A 43 8.48 -3.62 3.75
N GLU A 44 8.24 -3.95 2.48
CA GLU A 44 7.33 -5.04 2.10
C GLU A 44 8.07 -6.35 1.78
N GLY A 45 9.38 -6.28 1.59
CA GLY A 45 10.24 -7.39 1.18
C GLY A 45 11.06 -7.08 -0.07
N TRP A 46 11.67 -8.10 -0.65
CA TRP A 46 12.58 -7.95 -1.79
C TRP A 46 12.40 -9.00 -2.88
N LEU A 47 12.75 -8.65 -4.11
CA LEU A 47 12.75 -9.55 -5.27
C LEU A 47 14.18 -9.84 -5.70
N ARG A 48 14.44 -11.07 -6.14
CA ARG A 48 15.66 -11.43 -6.85
C ARG A 48 15.49 -11.17 -8.35
N ASN A 49 16.44 -10.43 -8.94
CA ASN A 49 16.44 -10.16 -10.38
C ASN A 49 17.31 -11.21 -11.11
N SER A 50 17.05 -11.44 -12.39
CA SER A 50 17.78 -12.43 -13.20
C SER A 50 19.23 -12.04 -13.49
N ASP A 51 19.56 -10.76 -13.41
CA ASP A 51 20.92 -10.22 -13.53
C ASP A 51 21.74 -10.33 -12.23
N GLY A 52 21.18 -10.95 -11.19
CA GLY A 52 21.80 -11.13 -9.87
C GLY A 52 21.65 -9.93 -8.93
N THR A 53 21.08 -8.82 -9.39
CA THR A 53 20.72 -7.70 -8.51
C THR A 53 19.45 -8.00 -7.71
N PHE A 54 19.09 -7.11 -6.78
CA PHE A 54 17.88 -7.24 -5.97
C PHE A 54 17.01 -6.00 -6.08
N THR A 55 15.72 -6.14 -5.81
CA THR A 55 14.77 -5.02 -5.81
C THR A 55 14.05 -4.98 -4.47
N PHE A 56 14.26 -3.93 -3.67
CA PHE A 56 13.48 -3.66 -2.48
C PHE A 56 12.12 -3.08 -2.83
N VAL A 57 11.08 -3.51 -2.12
CA VAL A 57 9.71 -3.05 -2.31
C VAL A 57 9.21 -2.37 -1.04
N PHE A 58 8.59 -1.22 -1.20
CA PHE A 58 8.10 -0.40 -0.09
C PHE A 58 6.65 0.00 -0.29
N GLY A 59 5.92 0.10 0.81
CA GLY A 59 4.59 0.69 0.92
C GLY A 59 4.57 1.69 2.07
N TYR A 60 3.42 2.28 2.38
CA TYR A 60 3.29 3.16 3.53
C TYR A 60 1.90 3.08 4.16
N PHE A 61 1.79 3.53 5.39
CA PHE A 61 0.53 3.74 6.08
C PHE A 61 0.40 5.19 6.51
N ASN A 62 -0.42 5.96 5.80
CA ASN A 62 -0.85 7.26 6.26
C ASN A 62 -1.91 7.04 7.36
N ARG A 63 -1.55 7.37 8.60
CA ARG A 63 -2.41 7.12 9.78
C ARG A 63 -3.65 8.02 9.81
N ASN A 64 -3.73 9.03 8.95
CA ASN A 64 -4.91 9.87 8.77
C ASN A 64 -6.03 9.14 8.03
N TRP A 65 -7.26 9.59 8.27
CA TRP A 65 -8.47 9.08 7.60
C TRP A 65 -8.94 9.97 6.45
N LYS A 66 -8.62 11.27 6.50
CA LYS A 66 -9.00 12.25 5.47
C LYS A 66 -7.82 13.04 4.92
N GLU A 67 -6.82 13.34 5.74
CA GLU A 67 -5.66 14.13 5.32
C GLU A 67 -4.77 13.38 4.33
N GLU A 68 -4.63 13.98 3.15
CA GLU A 68 -3.59 13.69 2.18
C GLU A 68 -2.39 14.58 2.48
N LEU A 69 -1.17 14.04 2.30
CA LEU A 69 0.06 14.76 2.61
C LEU A 69 0.95 14.86 1.38
N VAL A 70 1.51 16.05 1.15
CA VAL A 70 2.60 16.28 0.20
C VAL A 70 3.90 16.34 0.99
N ILE A 71 4.80 15.38 0.77
CA ILE A 71 6.12 15.35 1.40
C ILE A 71 7.16 15.20 0.28
N PRO A 72 7.71 16.32 -0.24
CA PRO A 72 8.72 16.30 -1.29
C PRO A 72 9.96 15.51 -0.88
N THR A 73 10.70 14.97 -1.85
CA THR A 73 11.97 14.31 -1.57
C THR A 73 12.96 15.30 -0.95
N GLY A 74 13.69 14.87 0.09
CA GLY A 74 14.52 15.76 0.90
C GLY A 74 14.65 15.27 2.34
N ALA A 75 14.91 16.18 3.28
CA ALA A 75 15.18 15.83 4.67
C ALA A 75 14.07 14.97 5.32
N ASP A 76 12.81 15.25 4.96
CA ASP A 76 11.61 14.61 5.50
C ASP A 76 11.10 13.44 4.66
N ASN A 77 11.72 13.15 3.52
CA ASN A 77 11.40 12.00 2.68
C ASN A 77 12.65 11.58 1.89
N LYS A 78 13.46 10.70 2.51
CA LYS A 78 14.76 10.29 1.97
C LYS A 78 15.03 8.81 2.10
N LEU A 79 15.81 8.32 1.15
CA LEU A 79 16.45 7.00 1.19
C LEU A 79 17.94 7.13 1.46
N GLU A 80 18.46 6.29 2.35
CA GLU A 80 19.88 6.24 2.70
C GLU A 80 20.30 4.78 2.87
N PRO A 81 21.51 4.36 2.43
CA PRO A 81 22.56 5.17 1.83
C PRO A 81 22.32 5.47 0.34
N GLY A 82 23.09 6.44 -0.19
CA GLY A 82 23.03 6.88 -1.58
C GLY A 82 22.22 8.17 -1.76
N PRO A 83 21.71 8.44 -2.97
CA PRO A 83 20.87 9.60 -3.23
C PRO A 83 19.58 9.56 -2.41
N ALA A 84 19.19 10.70 -1.83
CA ALA A 84 17.97 10.81 -1.04
C ALA A 84 16.71 10.53 -1.87
N ASP A 85 16.68 10.95 -3.13
CA ASP A 85 15.62 10.60 -4.08
C ASP A 85 16.04 9.38 -4.92
N ARG A 86 15.32 8.27 -4.76
CA ARG A 86 15.45 7.06 -5.59
C ARG A 86 14.11 6.62 -6.17
N GLY A 87 13.20 7.57 -6.37
CA GLY A 87 11.91 7.32 -6.98
C GLY A 87 10.74 7.14 -6.02
N GLN A 88 10.89 7.27 -4.70
CA GLN A 88 9.81 7.14 -3.70
C GLN A 88 8.63 8.13 -3.90
N PRO A 89 7.40 7.85 -3.46
CA PRO A 89 6.27 8.78 -3.64
C PRO A 89 6.50 10.11 -2.90
N THR A 90 5.85 11.18 -3.39
CA THR A 90 5.78 12.48 -2.69
C THR A 90 4.36 12.88 -2.31
N TYR A 91 3.36 12.13 -2.79
CA TYR A 91 1.95 12.32 -2.45
C TYR A 91 1.45 11.11 -1.66
N PHE A 92 0.90 11.34 -0.48
CA PHE A 92 0.55 10.30 0.48
C PHE A 92 -0.96 10.29 0.74
N LEU A 93 -1.67 9.44 0.00
CA LEU A 93 -3.09 9.17 0.22
C LEU A 93 -3.33 8.57 1.61
N PRO A 94 -4.53 8.73 2.20
CA PRO A 94 -4.84 8.12 3.47
C PRO A 94 -4.71 6.60 3.42
N ARG A 95 -4.55 6.01 4.61
CA ARG A 95 -4.56 4.56 4.83
C ARG A 95 -3.35 3.84 4.24
N ARG A 96 -3.45 2.51 4.14
CA ARG A 96 -2.37 1.61 3.73
C ARG A 96 -2.30 1.59 2.22
N GLN A 97 -1.14 1.93 1.70
CA GLN A 97 -0.78 1.72 0.31
C GLN A 97 0.37 0.73 0.31
N SER A 98 0.13 -0.50 -0.16
CA SER A 98 1.15 -1.54 -0.24
C SER A 98 1.84 -1.54 -1.59
N TRP A 99 3.07 -2.07 -1.65
CA TRP A 99 3.80 -2.29 -2.91
C TRP A 99 3.94 -1.04 -3.80
N VAL A 100 4.09 0.12 -3.16
CA VAL A 100 4.01 1.44 -3.78
C VAL A 100 5.24 1.73 -4.63
N PHE A 101 6.44 1.40 -4.21
CA PHE A 101 7.61 1.66 -5.04
C PHE A 101 8.74 0.68 -4.83
N ARG A 102 9.68 0.72 -5.76
CA ARG A 102 10.75 -0.25 -5.89
C ARG A 102 12.09 0.46 -5.96
N VAL A 103 13.10 -0.13 -5.33
CA VAL A 103 14.48 0.37 -5.36
C VAL A 103 15.42 -0.79 -5.66
N GLN A 104 16.07 -0.76 -6.83
CA GLN A 104 17.08 -1.76 -7.18
C GLN A 104 18.37 -1.51 -6.40
N VAL A 105 18.98 -2.59 -5.90
CA VAL A 105 20.28 -2.59 -5.22
C VAL A 105 21.22 -3.62 -5.88
N PRO A 106 22.54 -3.37 -5.87
CA PRO A 106 23.53 -4.25 -6.51
C PRO A 106 23.54 -5.69 -5.99
N ALA A 107 24.12 -6.61 -6.78
CA ALA A 107 24.27 -8.02 -6.43
C ALA A 107 25.17 -8.26 -5.20
N ASP A 108 26.10 -7.35 -4.91
CA ASP A 108 27.01 -7.38 -3.77
C ASP A 108 26.50 -6.59 -2.55
N TRP A 109 25.18 -6.40 -2.45
CA TRP A 109 24.56 -5.66 -1.34
C TRP A 109 24.92 -6.23 0.04
N GLY A 110 25.01 -7.57 0.15
CA GLY A 110 25.40 -8.25 1.38
C GLY A 110 24.42 -7.98 2.53
N ASN A 111 24.95 -7.66 3.71
CA ASN A 111 24.19 -7.35 4.92
C ASN A 111 23.90 -5.86 5.11
N LYS A 112 24.06 -5.04 4.05
CA LYS A 112 23.74 -3.62 4.10
C LYS A 112 22.23 -3.42 4.25
N GLU A 113 21.88 -2.23 4.71
CA GLU A 113 20.50 -1.81 4.93
C GLU A 113 20.20 -0.57 4.08
N LEU A 114 19.00 -0.52 3.49
CA LEU A 114 18.45 0.68 2.88
C LEU A 114 17.32 1.20 3.76
N VAL A 115 17.43 2.44 4.21
CA VAL A 115 16.50 3.07 5.14
C VAL A 115 15.66 4.11 4.41
N TRP A 116 14.34 3.97 4.44
CA TRP A 116 13.42 5.02 4.02
C TRP A 116 12.90 5.77 5.26
N THR A 117 13.17 7.07 5.32
CA THR A 117 12.69 7.95 6.41
C THR A 117 11.59 8.86 5.90
N LEU A 118 10.48 8.94 6.64
CA LEU A 118 9.41 9.90 6.45
C LEU A 118 9.21 10.74 7.71
N THR A 119 9.12 12.05 7.57
CA THR A 119 8.72 12.97 8.64
C THR A 119 7.43 13.67 8.26
N ALA A 120 6.43 13.61 9.14
CA ALA A 120 5.19 14.35 9.00
C ALA A 120 4.68 14.77 10.38
N HIS A 121 4.13 15.99 10.47
CA HIS A 121 3.62 16.55 11.73
C HIS A 121 4.62 16.46 12.90
N GLY A 122 5.91 16.70 12.61
CA GLY A 122 7.00 16.69 13.59
C GLY A 122 7.40 15.30 14.10
N ARG A 123 6.87 14.21 13.54
CA ARG A 123 7.26 12.83 13.87
C ARG A 123 7.94 12.17 12.69
N SER A 124 9.05 11.49 12.96
CA SER A 124 9.81 10.75 11.96
C SER A 124 9.65 9.24 12.17
N GLU A 125 9.32 8.54 11.10
CA GLU A 125 9.17 7.09 11.04
C GLU A 125 10.13 6.52 9.99
N LYS A 126 10.54 5.25 10.15
CA LYS A 126 11.56 4.60 9.32
C LYS A 126 11.19 3.18 8.94
N ALA A 127 11.52 2.80 7.70
CA ALA A 127 11.49 1.43 7.22
C ALA A 127 12.91 1.00 6.89
N TYR A 128 13.28 -0.18 7.36
CA TYR A 128 14.62 -0.74 7.26
C TYR A 128 14.59 -1.95 6.32
N ALA A 129 15.19 -1.84 5.15
CA ALA A 129 15.18 -2.88 4.13
C ALA A 129 16.49 -3.65 4.09
N THR A 130 16.39 -4.97 4.17
CA THR A 130 17.52 -5.90 4.17
C THR A 130 17.23 -7.09 3.26
N LEU A 131 18.23 -7.90 2.91
CA LEU A 131 18.04 -9.13 2.12
C LEU A 131 17.83 -10.35 3.03
N THR A 132 16.95 -10.21 4.01
CA THR A 132 16.60 -11.31 4.92
C THR A 132 15.83 -12.38 4.14
N PRO A 133 16.26 -13.66 4.13
CA PRO A 133 15.66 -14.71 3.29
C PRO A 133 14.15 -14.87 3.45
N GLU A 134 13.63 -14.68 4.65
CA GLU A 134 12.20 -14.79 4.97
C GLU A 134 11.34 -13.68 4.35
N GLU A 135 11.97 -12.60 3.88
CA GLU A 135 11.32 -11.44 3.26
C GLU A 135 11.44 -11.44 1.73
N GLU A 136 11.94 -12.54 1.13
CA GLU A 136 11.96 -12.73 -0.33
C GLU A 136 10.53 -12.88 -0.87
N LEU A 137 10.21 -12.08 -1.88
CA LEU A 137 8.93 -12.01 -2.55
C LEU A 137 9.02 -12.67 -3.93
N SER A 138 7.86 -13.06 -4.46
CA SER A 138 7.67 -13.23 -5.89
C SER A 138 6.88 -12.06 -6.46
N GLU A 139 7.05 -11.79 -7.75
CA GLU A 139 6.21 -10.80 -8.47
C GLU A 139 4.73 -11.11 -8.31
N ARG A 140 4.38 -12.40 -8.25
CA ARG A 140 2.99 -12.82 -8.10
C ARG A 140 2.36 -12.40 -6.77
N ILE A 141 3.12 -12.37 -5.67
CA ILE A 141 2.63 -11.85 -4.39
C ILE A 141 2.23 -10.38 -4.55
N ILE A 142 3.03 -9.60 -5.28
CA ILE A 142 2.76 -8.18 -5.52
C ILE A 142 1.52 -8.00 -6.41
N MET A 143 1.47 -8.71 -7.54
CA MET A 143 0.37 -8.61 -8.52
C MET A 143 -0.99 -8.98 -7.92
N THR A 144 -1.01 -9.91 -6.97
CA THR A 144 -2.22 -10.39 -6.28
C THR A 144 -2.57 -9.57 -5.03
N GLY A 145 -1.78 -8.56 -4.68
CA GLY A 145 -1.97 -7.79 -3.46
C GLY A 145 -1.76 -8.59 -2.17
N GLY A 146 -0.83 -9.56 -2.19
CA GLY A 146 -0.40 -10.32 -1.02
C GLY A 146 -0.91 -11.75 -0.94
N SER A 147 -1.39 -12.34 -2.05
CA SER A 147 -1.70 -13.78 -2.05
C SER A 147 -0.42 -14.60 -2.02
N LEU A 148 -0.33 -15.54 -1.08
CA LEU A 148 0.80 -16.47 -0.98
C LEU A 148 0.69 -17.64 -1.98
N ASN A 149 -0.35 -17.70 -2.80
CA ASN A 149 -0.48 -18.73 -3.82
C ASN A 149 0.55 -18.45 -4.95
N PRO A 150 1.52 -19.37 -5.17
CA PRO A 150 2.59 -19.17 -6.15
C PRO A 150 2.11 -19.21 -7.60
N GLY A 151 0.86 -19.63 -7.87
CA GLY A 151 0.31 -19.63 -9.22
C GLY A 151 0.78 -20.76 -10.10
N GLU A 152 1.29 -21.82 -9.48
CA GLU A 152 1.62 -23.03 -10.20
C GLU A 152 0.36 -23.49 -10.96
N ASP A 153 0.53 -23.76 -12.26
CA ASP A 153 -0.54 -24.13 -13.20
C ASP A 153 -1.66 -23.09 -13.42
N ASP A 154 -1.50 -21.84 -12.98
CA ASP A 154 -2.45 -20.77 -13.32
C ASP A 154 -2.15 -20.20 -14.72
N PRO A 155 -3.03 -20.39 -15.72
CA PRO A 155 -2.82 -19.86 -17.06
C PRO A 155 -3.04 -18.34 -17.14
N ASN A 156 -3.60 -17.70 -16.11
CA ASN A 156 -3.87 -16.26 -16.09
C ASN A 156 -2.58 -15.43 -16.18
N LYS A 157 -2.57 -14.46 -17.09
CA LYS A 157 -1.49 -13.48 -17.23
C LYS A 157 -1.97 -12.11 -16.75
N PRO A 158 -1.10 -11.30 -16.14
CA PRO A 158 -1.51 -9.97 -15.70
C PRO A 158 -1.88 -9.10 -16.92
N PRO A 159 -2.83 -8.16 -16.77
CA PRO A 159 -3.19 -7.24 -17.83
C PRO A 159 -1.98 -6.44 -18.34
N VAL A 160 -1.96 -6.12 -19.62
CA VAL A 160 -1.02 -5.18 -20.21
C VAL A 160 -1.71 -3.83 -20.33
N ILE A 161 -1.11 -2.79 -19.75
CA ILE A 161 -1.62 -1.42 -19.78
C ILE A 161 -0.62 -0.50 -20.47
N THR A 162 -1.15 0.37 -21.33
CA THR A 162 -0.42 1.46 -21.98
C THR A 162 -1.23 2.75 -21.87
N ILE A 163 -0.54 3.88 -21.88
CA ILE A 163 -1.15 5.21 -21.88
C ILE A 163 -0.32 6.08 -22.83
N ASP A 164 -0.99 6.77 -23.72
CA ASP A 164 -0.35 7.71 -24.64
C ASP A 164 0.27 8.89 -23.90
N SER A 165 1.29 9.52 -24.50
CA SER A 165 1.89 10.73 -23.94
C SER A 165 0.86 11.84 -23.79
N ILE A 166 0.78 12.41 -22.60
CA ILE A 166 -0.15 13.51 -22.30
C ILE A 166 0.55 14.84 -22.60
N PRO A 167 -0.04 15.72 -23.44
CA PRO A 167 0.52 17.05 -23.67
C PRO A 167 0.51 17.89 -22.39
N ALA A 168 1.25 19.00 -22.38
CA ALA A 168 1.26 19.90 -21.24
C ALA A 168 -0.17 20.36 -20.88
N ALA A 169 -0.54 20.17 -19.63
CA ALA A 169 -1.84 20.51 -19.07
C ALA A 169 -1.80 21.91 -18.45
N THR A 170 -2.98 22.48 -18.16
CA THR A 170 -3.10 23.76 -17.45
C THR A 170 -3.79 23.55 -16.12
N ALA A 171 -3.26 24.12 -15.03
CA ALA A 171 -3.87 24.03 -13.71
C ALA A 171 -5.34 24.49 -13.73
N GLY A 172 -6.20 23.77 -13.02
CA GLY A 172 -7.65 23.98 -12.98
C GLY A 172 -8.43 23.50 -14.21
N ARG A 173 -7.78 23.21 -15.35
CA ARG A 173 -8.45 22.66 -16.53
C ARG A 173 -8.51 21.13 -16.49
N PRO A 174 -9.63 20.52 -16.93
CA PRO A 174 -9.74 19.07 -16.99
C PRO A 174 -8.83 18.50 -18.09
N VAL A 175 -8.21 17.37 -17.80
CA VAL A 175 -7.39 16.58 -18.73
C VAL A 175 -7.98 15.19 -18.82
N SER A 176 -8.27 14.71 -20.03
CA SER A 176 -8.69 13.32 -20.22
C SER A 176 -7.47 12.41 -20.19
N LEU A 177 -7.52 11.39 -19.34
CA LEU A 177 -6.55 10.31 -19.27
C LEU A 177 -7.24 9.04 -19.75
N THR A 178 -6.65 8.37 -20.75
CA THR A 178 -7.18 7.11 -21.29
C THR A 178 -6.09 6.05 -21.25
N ALA A 179 -6.38 4.96 -20.56
CA ALA A 179 -5.55 3.76 -20.56
C ALA A 179 -6.06 2.78 -21.61
N GLN A 180 -5.15 2.24 -22.43
CA GLN A 180 -5.41 1.11 -23.30
C GLN A 180 -4.97 -0.17 -22.58
N VAL A 181 -5.87 -1.14 -22.48
CA VAL A 181 -5.66 -2.38 -21.71
C VAL A 181 -5.94 -3.59 -22.57
N VAL A 182 -5.01 -4.53 -22.57
CA VAL A 182 -5.12 -5.85 -23.18
C VAL A 182 -5.01 -6.90 -22.09
N ASP A 183 -5.87 -7.91 -22.15
CA ASP A 183 -5.98 -8.96 -21.16
C ASP A 183 -6.28 -10.29 -21.86
N ASP A 184 -5.95 -11.42 -21.24
CA ASP A 184 -6.20 -12.75 -21.80
C ASP A 184 -7.63 -13.25 -21.54
N GLY A 185 -8.45 -12.46 -20.83
CA GLY A 185 -9.83 -12.76 -20.48
C GLY A 185 -9.96 -13.66 -19.25
N LEU A 186 -8.87 -13.87 -18.52
CA LEU A 186 -8.85 -14.57 -17.24
C LEU A 186 -8.68 -13.56 -16.09
N PRO A 187 -9.16 -13.89 -14.88
CA PRO A 187 -10.10 -14.97 -14.59
C PRO A 187 -11.45 -14.72 -15.27
N LYS A 188 -12.11 -15.78 -15.74
CA LYS A 188 -13.45 -15.65 -16.33
C LYS A 188 -14.41 -15.01 -15.31
N PRO A 189 -15.26 -14.06 -15.74
CA PRO A 189 -16.22 -13.43 -14.83
C PRO A 189 -17.05 -14.47 -14.07
N ARG A 190 -16.91 -14.51 -12.75
CA ARG A 190 -17.70 -15.42 -11.92
C ARG A 190 -19.11 -14.86 -11.75
N ILE A 191 -20.12 -15.63 -12.17
CA ILE A 191 -21.53 -15.33 -11.83
C ILE A 191 -21.63 -15.28 -10.30
N ALA A 192 -22.15 -14.18 -9.77
CA ALA A 192 -22.33 -14.04 -8.33
C ALA A 192 -23.26 -15.15 -7.83
N PRO A 193 -22.88 -15.94 -6.80
CA PRO A 193 -23.86 -16.75 -6.08
C PRO A 193 -24.96 -15.81 -5.57
N GLN A 194 -26.24 -16.20 -5.72
CA GLN A 194 -27.36 -15.48 -5.09
C GLN A 194 -27.06 -15.30 -3.60
N ALA A 195 -27.38 -14.11 -3.06
CA ALA A 195 -27.20 -13.81 -1.66
C ALA A 195 -27.88 -14.89 -0.82
N ARG A 196 -27.10 -15.61 -0.01
CA ARG A 196 -27.66 -16.53 0.99
C ARG A 196 -28.32 -15.66 2.08
N PRO A 197 -29.56 -15.97 2.51
CA PRO A 197 -30.19 -15.29 3.64
C PRO A 197 -29.26 -15.35 4.87
N GLU A 198 -29.15 -14.21 5.54
CA GLU A 198 -28.12 -13.86 6.53
C GLU A 198 -27.83 -14.97 7.55
N ALA A 199 -26.54 -15.29 7.72
CA ALA A 199 -26.06 -16.10 8.83
C ALA A 199 -24.77 -15.49 9.42
N PHE A 200 -24.97 -14.82 10.56
CA PHE A 200 -24.01 -14.42 11.61
C PHE A 200 -22.91 -13.37 11.29
N PRO A 201 -22.65 -12.42 12.21
CA PRO A 201 -21.69 -11.35 12.01
C PRO A 201 -20.26 -11.91 12.07
N THR A 202 -19.59 -11.96 10.93
CA THR A 202 -18.19 -12.39 10.82
C THR A 202 -17.25 -11.18 10.72
N ALA A 203 -16.04 -11.38 11.22
CA ALA A 203 -14.98 -10.43 11.49
C ALA A 203 -14.79 -9.29 10.47
N GLN A 204 -14.49 -8.10 11.00
CA GLN A 204 -14.19 -6.89 10.24
C GLN A 204 -12.86 -7.05 9.46
N SER A 205 -12.95 -7.54 8.23
CA SER A 205 -11.85 -7.55 7.27
C SER A 205 -11.87 -6.27 6.43
N ASN A 206 -10.72 -5.62 6.28
CA ASN A 206 -10.54 -4.43 5.43
C ASN A 206 -10.44 -4.75 3.93
N ARG A 207 -10.64 -6.01 3.50
CA ARG A 207 -10.99 -6.26 2.11
C ARG A 207 -12.42 -5.82 1.95
N THR A 208 -12.62 -4.65 1.36
CA THR A 208 -13.95 -4.22 0.91
C THR A 208 -14.52 -5.32 0.01
N THR A 209 -15.41 -6.15 0.54
CA THR A 209 -16.40 -6.89 -0.27
C THR A 209 -17.49 -5.93 -0.76
N ALA A 210 -17.12 -4.67 -1.00
CA ALA A 210 -18.00 -3.71 -1.64
C ALA A 210 -18.06 -4.08 -3.12
N SER A 211 -19.28 -4.06 -3.65
CA SER A 211 -19.66 -4.32 -5.03
C SER A 211 -19.05 -3.29 -6.00
N GLY A 212 -17.73 -3.27 -6.14
CA GLY A 212 -17.06 -2.62 -7.26
C GLY A 212 -17.32 -3.40 -8.56
N PRO A 213 -17.07 -2.79 -9.74
CA PRO A 213 -17.12 -3.50 -11.01
C PRO A 213 -16.28 -4.77 -10.90
N ARG A 214 -16.89 -5.93 -11.16
CA ARG A 214 -16.16 -7.20 -11.23
C ARG A 214 -15.63 -7.35 -12.66
N GLY A 215 -14.35 -7.69 -12.78
CA GLY A 215 -13.65 -7.84 -14.06
C GLY A 215 -12.52 -6.82 -14.22
N LEU A 216 -12.04 -6.69 -15.45
CA LEU A 216 -10.91 -5.85 -15.80
C LEU A 216 -11.20 -4.37 -15.52
N THR A 217 -10.39 -3.76 -14.64
CA THR A 217 -10.52 -2.36 -14.22
C THR A 217 -9.19 -1.62 -14.26
N VAL A 218 -9.24 -0.29 -14.35
CA VAL A 218 -8.09 0.61 -14.15
C VAL A 218 -8.36 1.52 -12.96
N THR A 219 -7.38 1.65 -12.07
CA THR A 219 -7.38 2.63 -10.98
C THR A 219 -6.27 3.65 -11.19
N TRP A 220 -6.51 4.89 -10.79
CA TRP A 220 -5.53 5.98 -10.85
C TRP A 220 -5.09 6.38 -9.45
N PHE A 221 -3.79 6.62 -9.31
CA PHE A 221 -3.12 7.00 -8.07
C PHE A 221 -2.16 8.15 -8.33
N GLU A 222 -2.26 9.23 -7.56
CA GLU A 222 -1.24 10.28 -7.59
C GLU A 222 0.02 9.78 -6.85
N TYR A 223 1.10 9.62 -7.59
CA TYR A 223 2.35 9.04 -7.08
C TYR A 223 3.33 10.12 -6.61
N ARG A 224 3.49 11.16 -7.42
CA ARG A 224 4.26 12.36 -7.10
C ARG A 224 3.54 13.58 -7.64
N GLY A 225 3.63 14.69 -6.92
CA GLY A 225 3.06 15.96 -7.32
C GLY A 225 3.22 17.01 -6.23
N PRO A 226 3.11 18.30 -6.58
CA PRO A 226 3.15 19.40 -5.61
C PRO A 226 1.84 19.61 -4.85
N ALA A 227 0.70 19.14 -5.38
CA ALA A 227 -0.63 19.38 -4.84
C ALA A 227 -1.64 18.33 -5.33
N GLN A 228 -2.85 18.27 -4.79
CA GLN A 228 -3.83 17.23 -5.13
C GLN A 228 -4.21 17.16 -6.63
N VAL A 229 -4.37 15.94 -7.12
CA VAL A 229 -5.08 15.60 -8.36
C VAL A 229 -6.43 14.96 -8.06
N ILE A 230 -7.49 15.53 -8.66
CA ILE A 230 -8.85 15.00 -8.55
C ILE A 230 -9.18 14.21 -9.82
N PHE A 231 -9.61 12.97 -9.65
CA PHE A 231 -10.06 12.08 -10.73
C PHE A 231 -11.58 11.95 -10.75
N ASP A 232 -12.17 11.95 -11.93
CA ASP A 232 -13.60 11.74 -12.15
C ASP A 232 -13.85 10.85 -13.38
N PRO A 233 -14.37 9.63 -13.21
CA PRO A 233 -14.76 9.01 -11.94
C PRO A 233 -13.57 8.66 -11.03
N VAL A 234 -13.83 8.60 -9.72
CA VAL A 234 -12.86 8.14 -8.71
C VAL A 234 -12.95 6.61 -8.53
N GLY A 235 -11.81 5.98 -8.26
CA GLY A 235 -11.73 4.54 -7.96
C GLY A 235 -11.60 3.65 -9.21
N PRO A 236 -11.97 2.36 -9.11
CA PRO A 236 -11.84 1.41 -10.22
C PRO A 236 -12.80 1.74 -11.37
N ILE A 237 -12.22 1.92 -12.56
CA ILE A 237 -12.92 2.24 -13.80
C ILE A 237 -12.96 0.98 -14.65
N PRO A 238 -14.14 0.49 -15.08
CA PRO A 238 -14.22 -0.69 -15.93
C PRO A 238 -13.56 -0.44 -17.28
N VAL A 239 -12.83 -1.44 -17.79
CA VAL A 239 -12.32 -1.42 -19.16
C VAL A 239 -13.44 -1.84 -20.10
N VAL A 240 -13.77 -0.97 -21.06
CA VAL A 240 -14.76 -1.21 -22.11
C VAL A 240 -14.05 -1.09 -23.45
N GLU A 241 -14.17 -2.11 -24.30
CA GLU A 241 -13.52 -2.16 -25.62
C GLU A 241 -12.00 -1.88 -25.56
N GLY A 242 -11.35 -2.43 -24.53
CA GLY A 242 -9.91 -2.28 -24.30
C GLY A 242 -9.48 -0.89 -23.80
N LYS A 243 -10.41 -0.05 -23.35
CA LYS A 243 -10.11 1.30 -22.85
C LYS A 243 -10.77 1.60 -21.51
N ALA A 244 -10.09 2.38 -20.68
CA ALA A 244 -10.66 3.00 -19.48
C ALA A 244 -10.23 4.47 -19.42
N SER A 245 -11.21 5.38 -19.27
CA SER A 245 -10.97 6.82 -19.29
C SER A 245 -11.42 7.49 -17.99
N THR A 246 -10.64 8.47 -17.55
CA THR A 246 -10.98 9.38 -16.44
C THR A 246 -10.65 10.82 -16.81
N THR A 247 -11.24 11.76 -16.09
CA THR A 247 -10.85 13.18 -16.14
C THR A 247 -10.01 13.50 -14.91
N ALA A 248 -8.80 14.01 -15.11
CA ALA A 248 -7.93 14.53 -14.06
C ALA A 248 -8.00 16.06 -14.00
N ARG A 249 -8.01 16.62 -12.79
CA ARG A 249 -7.88 18.06 -12.53
C ARG A 249 -6.75 18.30 -11.55
N PHE A 250 -5.82 19.18 -11.94
CA PHE A 250 -4.63 19.52 -11.17
C PHE A 250 -4.85 20.86 -10.46
N ALA A 251 -4.64 20.89 -9.15
CA ALA A 251 -4.83 22.10 -8.35
C ALA A 251 -3.76 23.17 -8.64
N GLU A 252 -2.51 22.76 -8.89
CA GLU A 252 -1.37 23.66 -9.05
C GLU A 252 -0.53 23.31 -10.29
N ALA A 253 0.34 24.24 -10.68
CA ALA A 253 1.34 24.00 -11.71
C ALA A 253 2.51 23.17 -11.16
N GLY A 254 3.11 22.32 -11.99
CA GLY A 254 4.24 21.49 -11.62
C GLY A 254 4.29 20.18 -12.39
N THR A 255 5.20 19.31 -11.97
CA THR A 255 5.35 17.97 -12.57
C THR A 255 4.68 16.93 -11.68
N TYR A 256 3.77 16.18 -12.28
CA TYR A 256 3.02 15.12 -11.64
C TYR A 256 3.46 13.77 -12.19
N THR A 257 3.64 12.80 -11.32
CA THR A 257 3.69 11.38 -11.70
C THR A 257 2.39 10.74 -11.26
N LEU A 258 1.63 10.23 -12.22
CA LEU A 258 0.39 9.48 -11.96
C LEU A 258 0.65 8.01 -12.25
N ARG A 259 0.13 7.13 -11.41
CA ARG A 259 0.16 5.69 -11.63
C ARG A 259 -1.23 5.21 -12.05
N ALA A 260 -1.28 4.48 -13.15
CA ALA A 260 -2.44 3.70 -13.52
C ALA A 260 -2.17 2.22 -13.24
N THR A 261 -3.12 1.53 -12.64
CA THR A 261 -3.04 0.10 -12.35
C THR A 261 -4.21 -0.62 -12.99
N ALA A 262 -3.93 -1.50 -13.95
CA ALA A 262 -4.90 -2.44 -14.50
C ALA A 262 -4.97 -3.68 -13.61
N ASN A 263 -6.18 -4.17 -13.34
CA ASN A 263 -6.44 -5.33 -12.48
C ASN A 263 -7.58 -6.16 -13.08
N ASP A 264 -7.35 -7.46 -13.32
CA ASP A 264 -8.32 -8.41 -13.90
C ASP A 264 -9.25 -9.05 -12.83
N GLY A 265 -9.02 -8.76 -11.55
CA GLY A 265 -9.66 -9.37 -10.39
C GLY A 265 -8.78 -10.38 -9.63
N ALA A 266 -7.61 -10.75 -10.18
CA ALA A 266 -6.64 -11.69 -9.63
C ALA A 266 -5.20 -11.17 -9.71
N LEU A 267 -4.78 -10.66 -10.86
CA LEU A 267 -3.46 -10.11 -11.14
C LEU A 267 -3.56 -8.63 -11.53
N SER A 268 -2.45 -7.91 -11.40
CA SER A 268 -2.40 -6.49 -11.74
C SER A 268 -1.06 -6.06 -12.30
N THR A 269 -1.11 -5.01 -13.12
CA THR A 269 0.06 -4.33 -13.70
C THR A 269 -0.11 -2.83 -13.53
N SER A 270 0.98 -2.14 -13.18
CA SER A 270 1.00 -0.69 -13.04
C SER A 270 1.96 -0.04 -14.03
N VAL A 271 1.60 1.16 -14.50
CA VAL A 271 2.47 2.05 -15.25
C VAL A 271 2.41 3.45 -14.65
N ASN A 272 3.55 4.15 -14.66
CA ASN A 272 3.62 5.55 -14.26
C ASN A 272 3.68 6.42 -15.51
N ILE A 273 2.93 7.52 -15.52
CA ILE A 273 3.02 8.58 -16.52
C ILE A 273 3.43 9.89 -15.87
N VAL A 274 4.09 10.76 -16.63
CA VAL A 274 4.45 12.10 -16.19
C VAL A 274 3.58 13.12 -16.90
N VAL A 275 2.98 14.04 -16.15
CA VAL A 275 2.18 15.14 -16.67
C VAL A 275 2.80 16.46 -16.21
N THR A 276 3.15 17.31 -17.18
CA THR A 276 3.60 18.68 -16.89
C THR A 276 2.39 19.61 -16.90
N VAL A 277 2.17 20.32 -15.79
CA VAL A 277 1.08 21.27 -15.62
C VAL A 277 1.64 22.68 -15.55
N ILE A 278 1.18 23.56 -16.44
CA ILE A 278 1.53 24.98 -16.45
C ILE A 278 0.47 25.82 -15.73
N SER A 279 0.85 26.99 -15.25
CA SER A 279 -0.08 27.95 -14.66
C SER A 279 -1.17 28.35 -15.66
N GLY A 280 -2.42 28.44 -15.21
CA GLY A 280 -3.47 29.09 -15.98
C GLY A 280 -3.19 30.58 -16.08
N SER A 281 -3.32 31.15 -17.27
CA SER A 281 -3.29 32.61 -17.42
C SER A 281 -4.39 33.23 -16.56
N SER A 282 -4.01 34.08 -15.61
CA SER A 282 -4.96 34.94 -14.90
C SER A 282 -5.62 35.87 -15.92
N LYS A 283 -6.95 35.77 -16.06
CA LYS A 283 -7.74 36.79 -16.77
C LYS A 283 -8.12 37.90 -15.81
#